data_AF-A0A2T5NKS4-F1
#
_entry.id   AF-A0A2T5NKS4-F1
#
_cell.length_a   1.000
_cell.length_b   1.000
_cell.length_c   1.000
_cell.angle_alpha   90.00
_cell.angle_beta   90.00
_cell.angle_gamma   90.00
#
_symmetry.space_group_name_H-M   'P 1'
#
loop_
_entity.id
_entity.type
_entity.pdbx_description
1 polymer ?
#
loop_
_entity_poly.entity_id
_entity_poly.type
_entity_poly.pdbx_seq_one_letter_code
_entity_poly.pdbx_strand_id
1 'polypeptide(L)'
;MTHSNRKRFAAALALAAALPLAAHAETFDLGAILKDGIKKALQKDPAADGAAAPMAPGVYDGSDKQFERTLTIRPNGKFELEVMQKGKPGQLRSGSGSGQLQANGGQWRYSEGICTMNVLPQTSAVQVQVERCASAFGDVPFDGVYRLSKAAGGAQAGGGKNKALAAQLNCHNLNLSENGVAKLLAATAGTTPNQVWEHELALPGGYDYGGLPIRSVQLSEVDGGFLALFVDGDAAAIKSAIKKAQRKSSSAAMLSKVGESYPFPGKPNGLPYVQCRSKAVQNGLY
;
A
#
# COMPACT_ATOMS: atom_id res chain seq x y z
N MET A 1 -15.74 -89.19 -3.30
CA MET A 1 -14.87 -90.19 -2.66
C MET A 1 -13.49 -90.10 -3.30
N THR A 2 -12.44 -90.03 -2.46
CA THR A 2 -11.02 -90.44 -2.69
C THR A 2 -10.25 -89.80 -3.84
N HIS A 3 -8.99 -89.35 -3.77
CA HIS A 3 -7.90 -89.25 -2.79
C HIS A 3 -6.88 -88.29 -3.47
N SER A 4 -6.36 -87.24 -2.83
CA SER A 4 -5.20 -87.22 -1.91
C SER A 4 -3.86 -86.84 -2.56
N ASN A 5 -3.21 -85.88 -1.89
CA ASN A 5 -1.81 -85.83 -1.48
C ASN A 5 -0.79 -84.93 -2.20
N ARG A 6 -0.37 -83.89 -1.43
CA ARG A 6 1.01 -83.61 -0.97
C ARG A 6 1.99 -83.17 -2.08
N LYS A 7 2.72 -82.05 -2.02
CA LYS A 7 3.45 -81.42 -0.90
C LYS A 7 4.25 -80.23 -1.48
N ARG A 8 4.35 -79.13 -0.71
CA ARG A 8 5.53 -78.25 -0.46
C ARG A 8 6.16 -77.55 -1.70
N PHE A 9 6.36 -76.24 -1.73
CA PHE A 9 7.20 -75.45 -0.82
C PHE A 9 6.84 -73.96 -0.87
N ALA A 10 7.20 -73.28 0.21
CA ALA A 10 6.98 -71.88 0.55
C ALA A 10 7.71 -70.88 -0.37
N ALA A 11 7.15 -69.68 -0.51
CA ALA A 11 7.75 -68.44 0.02
C ALA A 11 6.81 -67.25 -0.21
N ALA A 12 6.60 -66.48 0.85
CA ALA A 12 5.86 -65.23 0.85
C ALA A 12 6.66 -64.10 0.20
N LEU A 13 5.99 -63.14 -0.44
CA LEU A 13 6.21 -61.71 -0.19
C LEU A 13 5.00 -60.91 -0.69
N ALA A 14 4.41 -60.14 0.20
CA ALA A 14 3.35 -59.19 -0.06
C ALA A 14 3.90 -57.94 -0.75
N LEU A 15 3.12 -57.32 -1.64
CA LEU A 15 3.13 -55.87 -1.81
C LEU A 15 1.78 -55.39 -2.36
N ALA A 16 1.00 -54.77 -1.48
CA ALA A 16 -0.16 -53.97 -1.86
C ALA A 16 0.34 -52.65 -2.46
N ALA A 17 0.07 -52.43 -3.75
CA ALA A 17 0.28 -51.13 -4.39
C ALA A 17 -1.02 -50.32 -4.29
N ALA A 18 -1.06 -49.42 -3.31
CA ALA A 18 -2.02 -48.35 -3.22
C ALA A 18 -1.68 -47.24 -4.23
N LEU A 19 -2.71 -46.68 -4.85
CA LEU A 19 -2.69 -45.49 -5.71
C LEU A 19 -2.06 -44.27 -4.99
N PRO A 20 -1.40 -43.37 -5.73
CA PRO A 20 -1.38 -41.97 -5.34
C PRO A 20 -2.13 -41.09 -6.35
N LEU A 21 -3.04 -40.28 -5.80
CA LEU A 21 -3.60 -39.09 -6.42
C LEU A 21 -2.45 -38.15 -6.85
N ALA A 22 -2.50 -37.68 -8.10
CA ALA A 22 -1.68 -36.57 -8.56
C ALA A 22 -2.18 -35.27 -7.91
N ALA A 23 -1.47 -34.81 -6.88
CA ALA A 23 -1.53 -33.43 -6.45
C ALA A 23 -0.61 -32.61 -7.37
N HIS A 24 -1.19 -31.76 -8.22
CA HIS A 24 -0.45 -30.69 -8.88
C HIS A 24 -0.07 -29.65 -7.84
N ALA A 25 1.15 -29.78 -7.29
CA ALA A 25 1.82 -28.69 -6.61
C ALA A 25 2.32 -27.71 -7.69
N GLU A 26 1.61 -26.59 -7.86
CA GLU A 26 2.20 -25.42 -8.51
C GLU A 26 3.28 -24.89 -7.56
N THR A 27 4.54 -25.20 -7.88
CA THR A 27 5.70 -24.59 -7.25
C THR A 27 5.72 -23.10 -7.55
N PHE A 28 5.37 -22.30 -6.56
CA PHE A 28 5.62 -20.87 -6.54
C PHE A 28 7.14 -20.65 -6.42
N ASP A 29 7.82 -20.40 -7.54
CA ASP A 29 9.24 -20.05 -7.53
C ASP A 29 9.41 -18.55 -7.25
N LEU A 30 9.38 -18.20 -5.97
CA LEU A 30 9.73 -16.85 -5.48
C LEU A 30 11.16 -16.46 -5.90
N GLY A 31 12.06 -17.44 -6.09
CA GLY A 31 13.45 -17.20 -6.50
C GLY A 31 13.58 -16.69 -7.93
N ALA A 32 12.72 -17.14 -8.85
CA ALA A 32 12.64 -16.63 -10.22
C ALA A 32 12.12 -15.18 -10.26
N ILE A 33 11.12 -14.87 -9.43
CA ILE A 33 10.52 -13.52 -9.31
C ILE A 33 11.53 -12.52 -8.70
N LEU A 34 12.28 -12.94 -7.66
CA LEU A 34 13.36 -12.14 -7.06
C LEU A 34 14.49 -11.86 -8.06
N LYS A 35 14.88 -12.85 -8.88
CA LYS A 35 15.93 -12.66 -9.89
C LYS A 35 15.50 -11.70 -11.00
N ASP A 36 14.26 -11.79 -11.48
CA ASP A 36 13.77 -10.88 -12.52
C ASP A 36 13.48 -9.47 -11.98
N GLY A 37 13.00 -9.34 -10.74
CA GLY A 37 12.81 -8.06 -10.06
C GLY A 37 14.13 -7.31 -9.82
N ILE A 38 15.15 -8.01 -9.31
CA ILE A 38 16.48 -7.43 -9.08
C ILE A 38 17.17 -7.11 -10.42
N LYS A 39 17.03 -7.96 -11.44
CA LYS A 39 17.63 -7.73 -12.76
C LYS A 39 16.99 -6.54 -13.49
N LYS A 40 15.68 -6.31 -13.34
CA LYS A 40 15.00 -5.09 -13.81
C LYS A 40 15.36 -3.84 -13.02
N ALA A 41 15.55 -3.95 -11.69
CA ALA A 41 15.97 -2.83 -10.85
C ALA A 41 17.43 -2.39 -11.11
N LEU A 42 18.31 -3.33 -11.50
CA LEU A 42 19.68 -3.03 -11.91
C LEU A 42 19.81 -2.57 -13.37
N GLN A 43 18.87 -2.90 -14.25
CA GLN A 43 18.78 -2.36 -15.61
C GLN A 43 18.09 -0.99 -15.58
N LYS A 44 18.71 -0.06 -14.86
CA LYS A 44 18.42 1.36 -15.01
C LYS A 44 18.98 1.80 -16.36
N ASP A 45 18.15 1.74 -17.41
CA ASP A 45 18.40 2.47 -18.64
C ASP A 45 18.34 3.98 -18.31
N PRO A 46 19.43 4.73 -18.53
CA PRO A 46 19.45 6.17 -18.29
C PRO A 46 18.90 6.89 -19.53
N ALA A 47 17.65 6.62 -19.91
CA ALA A 47 16.93 7.37 -20.96
C ALA A 47 15.46 6.96 -21.02
N ALA A 48 14.64 7.44 -20.08
CA ALA A 48 13.22 7.63 -20.34
C ALA A 48 12.91 9.07 -19.97
N ASP A 49 12.45 9.84 -20.95
CA ASP A 49 12.31 11.28 -20.96
C ASP A 49 11.75 11.87 -19.66
N GLY A 50 12.46 12.86 -19.13
CA GLY A 50 12.21 13.56 -17.87
C GLY A 50 10.96 14.44 -17.84
N ALA A 51 9.86 14.01 -18.46
CA ALA A 51 8.55 14.62 -18.23
C ALA A 51 7.95 14.00 -16.96
N ALA A 52 7.88 14.78 -15.88
CA ALA A 52 6.97 14.46 -14.79
C ALA A 52 5.56 14.27 -15.35
N ALA A 53 4.82 13.27 -14.87
CA ALA A 53 3.40 13.19 -15.19
C ALA A 53 2.76 14.56 -14.87
N PRO A 54 1.91 15.11 -15.76
CA PRO A 54 1.41 16.46 -15.61
C PRO A 54 0.68 16.58 -14.27
N MET A 55 1.18 17.46 -13.41
CA MET A 55 0.50 17.82 -12.18
C MET A 55 -0.76 18.58 -12.54
N ALA A 56 -1.91 18.12 -12.05
CA ALA A 56 -3.16 18.81 -12.25
C ALA A 56 -3.20 20.05 -11.33
N PRO A 57 -3.39 21.27 -11.86
CA PRO A 57 -3.70 22.41 -11.01
C PRO A 57 -5.01 22.17 -10.26
N GLY A 58 -5.11 22.66 -9.03
CA GLY A 58 -6.32 22.54 -8.22
C GLY A 58 -6.04 22.62 -6.72
N VAL A 59 -7.09 22.36 -5.95
CA VAL A 59 -7.03 22.26 -4.49
C VAL A 59 -7.02 20.78 -4.13
N TYR A 60 -6.10 20.39 -3.27
CA TYR A 60 -5.96 19.04 -2.79
C TYR A 60 -6.14 18.98 -1.27
N ASP A 61 -6.91 18.01 -0.80
CA ASP A 61 -7.18 17.76 0.61
C ASP A 61 -6.36 16.58 1.13
N GLY A 62 -5.52 16.85 2.14
CA GLY A 62 -4.72 15.87 2.87
C GLY A 62 -5.21 15.68 4.31
N SER A 63 -6.40 16.18 4.65
CA SER A 63 -6.91 16.17 6.02
C SER A 63 -7.11 14.76 6.56
N ASP A 64 -6.80 14.57 7.84
CA ASP A 64 -7.05 13.34 8.60
C ASP A 64 -7.81 13.65 9.90
N LYS A 65 -7.86 12.71 10.84
CA LYS A 65 -8.55 12.92 12.13
C LYS A 65 -7.90 13.97 13.03
N GLN A 66 -6.61 14.21 12.87
CA GLN A 66 -5.80 15.08 13.73
C GLN A 66 -5.52 16.44 13.10
N PHE A 67 -5.48 16.53 11.76
CA PHE A 67 -5.12 17.75 11.04
C PHE A 67 -6.04 18.02 9.86
N GLU A 68 -6.33 19.29 9.62
CA GLU A 68 -6.80 19.83 8.35
C GLU A 68 -5.57 20.14 7.50
N ARG A 69 -5.56 19.67 6.24
CA ARG A 69 -4.46 19.92 5.33
C ARG A 69 -4.96 20.26 3.93
N THR A 70 -4.46 21.36 3.39
CA THR A 70 -4.83 21.85 2.06
C THR A 70 -3.57 22.16 1.28
N LEU A 71 -3.48 21.64 0.06
CA LEU A 71 -2.46 22.01 -0.91
C LEU A 71 -3.14 22.58 -2.15
N THR A 72 -2.91 23.85 -2.44
CA THR A 72 -3.36 24.50 -3.67
C THR A 72 -2.20 24.58 -4.64
N ILE A 73 -2.39 24.08 -5.86
CA ILE A 73 -1.42 24.18 -6.97
C ILE A 73 -2.07 24.99 -8.09
N ARG A 74 -1.44 26.08 -8.49
CA ARG A 74 -1.88 26.95 -9.59
C ARG A 74 -1.34 26.45 -10.94
N PRO A 75 -1.96 26.84 -12.08
CA PRO A 75 -1.51 26.41 -13.42
C PRO A 75 -0.06 26.76 -13.76
N ASN A 76 0.49 27.81 -13.15
CA ASN A 76 1.88 28.20 -13.32
C ASN A 76 2.84 27.45 -12.39
N GLY A 77 2.38 26.46 -11.61
CA GLY A 77 3.19 25.69 -10.66
C GLY A 77 3.42 26.38 -9.32
N LYS A 78 2.86 27.59 -9.09
CA LYS A 78 2.85 28.17 -7.74
C LYS A 78 2.00 27.33 -6.81
N PHE A 79 2.44 27.15 -5.57
CA PHE A 79 1.70 26.39 -4.56
C PHE A 79 1.51 27.17 -3.26
N GLU A 80 0.46 26.79 -2.55
CA GLU A 80 0.16 27.18 -1.16
C GLU A 80 -0.18 25.89 -0.40
N LEU A 81 0.51 25.62 0.71
CA LEU A 81 0.35 24.44 1.55
C LEU A 81 0.00 24.91 2.96
N GLU A 82 -1.10 24.43 3.51
CA GLU A 82 -1.59 24.79 4.83
C GLU A 82 -1.91 23.53 5.64
N VAL A 83 -1.48 23.50 6.89
CA VAL A 83 -1.75 22.42 7.84
C VAL A 83 -2.14 23.00 9.18
N MET A 84 -3.27 22.57 9.72
CA MET A 84 -3.79 23.02 11.01
C MET A 84 -4.24 21.82 11.84
N GLN A 85 -3.79 21.75 13.09
CA GLN A 85 -4.26 20.73 14.02
C GLN A 85 -5.74 20.94 14.36
N LYS A 86 -6.54 19.87 14.29
CA LYS A 86 -7.94 19.85 14.72
C LYS A 86 -8.00 19.80 16.25
N GLY A 87 -8.90 20.58 16.85
CA GLY A 87 -9.12 20.53 18.29
C GLY A 87 -9.71 21.81 18.88
N LYS A 88 -9.67 21.91 20.21
CA LYS A 88 -10.13 23.11 20.92
C LYS A 88 -9.12 24.26 20.77
N PRO A 89 -9.58 25.52 20.65
CA PRO A 89 -8.70 26.68 20.59
C PRO A 89 -7.81 26.78 21.83
N GLY A 90 -6.52 27.11 21.64
CA GLY A 90 -5.58 27.38 22.73
C GLY A 90 -4.14 26.91 22.52
N GLN A 91 -3.92 25.81 21.78
CA GLN A 91 -2.59 25.26 21.46
C GLN A 91 -2.56 24.47 20.13
N LEU A 92 -3.35 24.88 19.14
CA LEU A 92 -3.37 24.17 17.86
C LEU A 92 -2.07 24.46 17.10
N ARG A 93 -1.31 23.41 16.79
CA ARG A 93 -0.16 23.53 15.90
C ARG A 93 -0.65 23.85 14.50
N SER A 94 0.02 24.78 13.84
CA SER A 94 -0.25 25.11 12.44
C SER A 94 1.06 25.35 11.71
N GLY A 95 1.02 25.22 10.39
CA GLY A 95 2.12 25.52 9.50
C GLY A 95 1.63 25.83 8.10
N SER A 96 2.39 26.66 7.39
CA SER A 96 2.06 27.12 6.05
C SER A 96 3.31 27.29 5.22
N GLY A 97 3.26 26.87 3.95
CA GLY A 97 4.33 27.06 2.98
C GLY A 97 3.80 27.56 1.65
N SER A 98 4.60 28.33 0.93
CA SER A 98 4.27 28.75 -0.43
C SER A 98 5.52 28.83 -1.29
N GLY A 99 5.37 28.71 -2.59
CA GLY A 99 6.51 28.76 -3.49
C GLY A 99 6.19 28.38 -4.91
N GLN A 100 7.22 28.04 -5.67
CA GLN A 100 7.14 27.65 -7.07
C GLN A 100 7.67 26.22 -7.23
N LEU A 101 6.81 25.31 -7.67
CA LEU A 101 7.21 23.96 -8.04
C LEU A 101 7.91 23.99 -9.41
N GLN A 102 8.97 23.19 -9.52
CA GLN A 102 9.71 22.95 -10.74
C GLN A 102 9.68 21.46 -11.06
N ALA A 103 9.54 21.11 -12.35
CA ALA A 103 9.61 19.73 -12.79
C ALA A 103 11.02 19.16 -12.55
N ASN A 104 11.10 17.94 -12.03
CA ASN A 104 12.35 17.26 -11.73
C ASN A 104 12.17 15.74 -11.89
N GLY A 105 12.45 15.21 -13.09
CA GLY A 105 12.59 13.77 -13.32
C GLY A 105 11.44 12.90 -12.81
N GLY A 106 10.20 13.16 -13.24
CA GLY A 106 9.03 12.37 -12.81
C GLY A 106 8.20 13.00 -11.69
N GLN A 107 8.79 13.91 -10.92
CA GLN A 107 8.18 14.57 -9.76
C GLN A 107 8.30 16.10 -9.88
N TRP A 108 7.66 16.81 -8.96
CA TRP A 108 7.75 18.25 -8.83
C TRP A 108 8.48 18.60 -7.54
N ARG A 109 9.34 19.60 -7.59
CA ARG A 109 10.18 19.98 -6.45
C ARG A 109 10.12 21.47 -6.18
N TYR A 110 10.01 21.80 -4.90
CA TYR A 110 10.33 23.10 -4.34
C TYR A 110 11.64 23.00 -3.56
N SER A 111 12.47 24.04 -3.63
CA SER A 111 13.70 24.12 -2.86
C SER A 111 14.00 25.58 -2.53
N GLU A 112 14.13 25.90 -1.24
CA GLU A 112 14.57 27.20 -0.76
C GLU A 112 15.50 27.00 0.44
N GLY A 113 16.77 27.36 0.27
CA GLY A 113 17.81 27.04 1.25
C GLY A 113 17.88 25.53 1.52
N ILE A 114 17.72 25.13 2.78
CA ILE A 114 17.70 23.72 3.20
C ILE A 114 16.30 23.08 3.14
N CYS A 115 15.24 23.88 3.01
CA CYS A 115 13.87 23.40 2.94
C CYS A 115 13.60 22.87 1.54
N THR A 116 13.15 21.61 1.46
CA THR A 116 12.78 20.99 0.19
C THR A 116 11.43 20.33 0.31
N MET A 117 10.61 20.42 -0.73
CA MET A 117 9.36 19.70 -0.83
C MET A 117 9.31 18.97 -2.17
N ASN A 118 9.10 17.66 -2.14
CA ASN A 118 8.86 16.84 -3.32
C ASN A 118 7.36 16.51 -3.39
N VAL A 119 6.81 16.61 -4.60
CA VAL A 119 5.42 16.31 -4.90
C VAL A 119 5.39 15.30 -6.03
N LEU A 120 5.04 14.07 -5.69
CA LEU A 120 4.91 12.97 -6.63
C LEU A 120 3.46 12.91 -7.14
N PRO A 121 3.21 13.12 -8.44
CA PRO A 121 1.87 13.04 -9.00
C PRO A 121 1.32 11.61 -8.95
N GLN A 122 0.03 11.49 -8.64
CA GLN A 122 -0.74 10.24 -8.73
C GLN A 122 -2.09 10.51 -9.44
N THR A 123 -2.80 9.47 -9.84
CA THR A 123 -4.14 9.64 -10.44
C THR A 123 -5.10 10.27 -9.42
N SER A 124 -5.50 11.53 -9.65
CA SER A 124 -6.38 12.33 -8.78
C SER A 124 -5.85 12.59 -7.36
N ALA A 125 -4.53 12.48 -7.15
CA ALA A 125 -3.88 12.75 -5.87
C ALA A 125 -2.41 13.16 -6.09
N VAL A 126 -1.76 13.63 -5.04
CA VAL A 126 -0.32 13.83 -4.99
C VAL A 126 0.21 13.32 -3.67
N GLN A 127 1.42 12.77 -3.67
CA GLN A 127 2.16 12.47 -2.45
C GLN A 127 3.13 13.63 -2.19
N VAL A 128 3.01 14.22 -1.01
CA VAL A 128 3.85 15.33 -0.54
C VAL A 128 4.85 14.79 0.47
N GLN A 129 6.11 15.16 0.28
CA GLN A 129 7.17 14.92 1.24
C GLN A 129 7.96 16.22 1.44
N VAL A 130 8.11 16.62 2.69
CA VAL A 130 8.76 17.85 3.11
C VAL A 130 9.97 17.51 3.97
N GLU A 131 11.12 18.08 3.64
CA GLU A 131 12.36 17.86 4.35
C GLU A 131 12.93 19.19 4.84
N ARG A 132 13.27 19.24 6.14
CA ARG A 132 13.96 20.36 6.78
C ARG A 132 13.25 21.73 6.61
N CYS A 133 11.92 21.72 6.50
CA CYS A 133 11.13 22.95 6.40
C CYS A 133 10.53 23.43 7.73
N ALA A 134 10.82 22.80 8.87
CA ALA A 134 10.23 23.18 10.14
C ALA A 134 10.46 24.66 10.52
N SER A 135 11.60 25.23 10.15
CA SER A 135 11.91 26.65 10.36
C SER A 135 11.21 27.60 9.38
N ALA A 136 10.86 27.12 8.17
CA ALA A 136 10.27 27.94 7.12
C ALA A 136 8.74 27.82 7.11
N PHE A 137 8.22 26.60 7.23
CA PHE A 137 6.79 26.28 7.12
C PHE A 137 6.13 26.01 8.47
N GLY A 138 6.90 25.76 9.53
CA GLY A 138 6.41 25.39 10.86
C GLY A 138 6.55 23.90 11.16
N ASP A 139 6.50 23.55 12.45
CA ASP A 139 6.71 22.18 12.94
C ASP A 139 5.39 21.39 13.01
N VAL A 140 4.89 21.01 11.84
CA VAL A 140 3.68 20.18 11.66
C VAL A 140 3.91 19.09 10.62
N PRO A 141 3.18 17.96 10.69
CA PRO A 141 3.34 16.87 9.73
C PRO A 141 2.68 17.23 8.38
N PHE A 142 3.45 17.84 7.49
CA PHE A 142 3.06 18.16 6.12
C PHE A 142 2.98 16.93 5.20
N ASP A 143 3.81 15.93 5.47
CA ASP A 143 3.93 14.76 4.61
C ASP A 143 2.64 13.95 4.54
N GLY A 144 2.33 13.43 3.35
CA GLY A 144 1.20 12.56 3.15
C GLY A 144 0.60 12.62 1.75
N VAL A 145 -0.52 11.93 1.59
CA VAL A 145 -1.26 11.88 0.33
C VAL A 145 -2.39 12.91 0.36
N TYR A 146 -2.36 13.81 -0.60
CA TYR A 146 -3.35 14.87 -0.80
C TYR A 146 -4.18 14.54 -2.02
N ARG A 147 -5.51 14.57 -1.88
CA ARG A 147 -6.44 14.14 -2.93
C ARG A 147 -7.06 15.34 -3.59
N LEU A 148 -7.16 15.34 -4.91
CA LEU A 148 -7.76 16.46 -5.63
C LEU A 148 -9.21 16.64 -5.14
N SER A 149 -9.48 17.77 -4.50
CA SER A 149 -10.80 18.15 -4.07
C SER A 149 -11.63 18.43 -5.32
N LYS A 150 -12.74 17.70 -5.51
CA LYS A 150 -13.82 18.27 -6.33
C LYS A 150 -14.32 19.49 -5.58
N ALA A 151 -14.51 20.61 -6.28
CA ALA A 151 -15.15 21.80 -5.71
C ALA A 151 -16.28 21.39 -4.77
N ALA A 152 -16.27 21.92 -3.54
CA ALA A 152 -17.13 21.51 -2.45
C ALA A 152 -18.58 21.33 -2.91
N GLY A 153 -19.06 20.07 -2.92
CA GLY A 153 -20.43 19.74 -3.33
C GLY A 153 -20.60 18.46 -4.17
N GLY A 154 -19.52 17.85 -4.68
CA GLY A 154 -19.61 16.61 -5.44
C GLY A 154 -19.24 15.39 -4.60
N ALA A 155 -20.23 14.60 -4.16
CA ALA A 155 -19.99 13.21 -3.77
C ALA A 155 -19.10 12.56 -4.84
N GLN A 156 -18.07 11.83 -4.41
CA GLN A 156 -17.30 11.00 -5.33
C GLN A 156 -18.29 10.10 -6.06
N ALA A 157 -18.48 10.36 -7.35
CA ALA A 157 -19.02 9.37 -8.27
C ALA A 157 -18.07 8.18 -8.17
N GLY A 158 -18.47 7.20 -7.38
CA GLY A 158 -17.75 5.96 -7.24
C GLY A 158 -17.74 5.30 -8.60
N GLY A 159 -16.65 5.45 -9.34
CA GLY A 159 -16.25 4.40 -10.28
C GLY A 159 -16.34 3.10 -9.49
N GLY A 160 -17.25 2.22 -9.93
CA GLY A 160 -17.81 1.17 -9.06
C GLY A 160 -16.71 0.47 -8.26
N LYS A 161 -16.82 0.54 -6.92
CA LYS A 161 -15.84 -0.05 -5.99
C LYS A 161 -15.54 -1.47 -6.45
N ASN A 162 -14.30 -1.70 -6.89
CA ASN A 162 -13.88 -3.02 -7.34
C ASN A 162 -13.97 -3.96 -6.12
N LYS A 163 -14.92 -4.91 -6.18
CA LYS A 163 -15.20 -5.85 -5.08
C LYS A 163 -14.01 -6.75 -4.77
N ALA A 164 -13.26 -7.17 -5.79
CA ALA A 164 -12.06 -8.00 -5.60
C ALA A 164 -10.98 -7.23 -4.86
N LEU A 165 -10.75 -5.96 -5.25
CA LEU A 165 -9.83 -5.09 -4.52
C LEU A 165 -10.32 -4.85 -3.09
N ALA A 166 -11.62 -4.57 -2.89
CA ALA A 166 -12.18 -4.36 -1.56
C ALA A 166 -11.99 -5.57 -0.63
N ALA A 167 -12.09 -6.80 -1.16
CA ALA A 167 -11.81 -8.01 -0.41
C ALA A 167 -10.33 -8.10 0.00
N GLN A 168 -9.41 -7.92 -0.95
CA GLN A 168 -7.96 -7.92 -0.70
C GLN A 168 -7.57 -6.85 0.33
N LEU A 169 -8.13 -5.64 0.21
CA LEU A 169 -7.94 -4.54 1.15
C LEU A 169 -8.51 -4.85 2.53
N ASN A 170 -9.51 -5.72 2.67
CA ASN A 170 -9.96 -6.22 3.98
C ASN A 170 -9.11 -7.41 4.49
N CYS A 171 -7.93 -7.61 3.90
CA CYS A 171 -7.05 -8.75 4.08
C CYS A 171 -7.72 -10.10 3.75
N HIS A 172 -8.79 -10.14 2.94
CA HIS A 172 -9.45 -11.41 2.59
C HIS A 172 -8.79 -12.02 1.36
N ASN A 173 -8.27 -13.25 1.50
CA ASN A 173 -7.55 -13.97 0.44
C ASN A 173 -6.44 -13.11 -0.18
N LEU A 174 -5.63 -12.46 0.67
CA LEU A 174 -4.55 -11.60 0.22
C LEU A 174 -3.62 -12.38 -0.71
N ASN A 175 -3.56 -11.94 -1.96
CA ASN A 175 -2.70 -12.51 -3.00
C ASN A 175 -1.64 -11.47 -3.35
N LEU A 176 -0.42 -11.67 -2.88
CA LEU A 176 0.71 -10.79 -3.10
C LEU A 176 1.45 -11.04 -4.43
N SER A 177 0.97 -11.95 -5.28
CA SER A 177 1.55 -12.10 -6.63
C SER A 177 1.25 -10.88 -7.52
N GLU A 178 2.00 -10.72 -8.60
CA GLU A 178 1.79 -9.66 -9.60
C GLU A 178 0.36 -9.63 -10.16
N ASN A 179 -0.28 -10.80 -10.29
CA ASN A 179 -1.66 -10.95 -10.76
C ASN A 179 -2.72 -10.76 -9.65
N GLY A 180 -2.29 -10.59 -8.40
CA GLY A 180 -3.14 -10.41 -7.24
C GLY A 180 -3.45 -8.95 -6.94
N VAL A 181 -3.21 -8.54 -5.69
CA VAL A 181 -3.51 -7.19 -5.21
C VAL A 181 -2.74 -6.11 -5.97
N ALA A 182 -1.52 -6.41 -6.45
CA ALA A 182 -0.70 -5.47 -7.21
C ALA A 182 -1.40 -5.01 -8.50
N LYS A 183 -1.91 -5.95 -9.32
CA LYS A 183 -2.68 -5.64 -10.52
C LYS A 183 -3.97 -4.86 -10.24
N LEU A 184 -4.67 -5.21 -9.18
CA LEU A 184 -5.91 -4.53 -8.78
C LEU A 184 -5.64 -3.09 -8.33
N LEU A 185 -4.57 -2.88 -7.57
CA LEU A 185 -4.12 -1.55 -7.16
C LEU A 185 -3.66 -0.72 -8.36
N ALA A 186 -2.85 -1.29 -9.24
CA ALA A 186 -2.36 -0.63 -10.45
C ALA A 186 -3.52 -0.13 -11.32
N ALA A 187 -4.49 -1.01 -11.61
CA ALA A 187 -5.68 -0.64 -12.38
C ALA A 187 -6.49 0.48 -11.71
N THR A 188 -6.58 0.47 -10.38
CA THR A 188 -7.35 1.45 -9.59
C THR A 188 -6.63 2.80 -9.48
N ALA A 189 -5.30 2.77 -9.37
CA ALA A 189 -4.45 3.94 -9.24
C ALA A 189 -4.03 4.51 -10.62
N GLY A 190 -4.41 3.87 -11.73
CA GLY A 190 -3.99 4.27 -13.08
C GLY A 190 -2.48 4.11 -13.30
N THR A 191 -1.85 3.12 -12.67
CA THR A 191 -0.40 2.85 -12.76
C THR A 191 -0.15 1.45 -13.34
N THR A 192 1.12 1.06 -13.46
CA THR A 192 1.50 -0.32 -13.81
C THR A 192 1.78 -1.16 -12.56
N PRO A 193 1.61 -2.50 -12.59
CA PRO A 193 1.88 -3.36 -11.43
C PRO A 193 3.30 -3.23 -10.85
N ASN A 194 4.30 -2.89 -11.65
CA ASN A 194 5.67 -2.73 -11.16
C ASN A 194 5.85 -1.44 -10.35
N GLN A 195 4.97 -0.46 -10.53
CA GLN A 195 5.01 0.84 -9.84
C GLN A 195 4.21 0.84 -8.53
N VAL A 196 3.57 -0.27 -8.16
CA VAL A 196 2.77 -0.34 -6.93
C VAL A 196 3.53 -0.85 -5.71
N TRP A 197 4.66 -1.51 -5.95
CA TRP A 197 5.54 -2.02 -4.89
C TRP A 197 6.42 -0.91 -4.37
N GLU A 198 6.56 -0.86 -3.04
CA GLU A 198 7.38 0.11 -2.33
C GLU A 198 6.98 1.58 -2.56
N HIS A 199 5.76 1.80 -3.05
CA HIS A 199 5.17 3.11 -3.26
C HIS A 199 3.84 3.23 -2.51
N GLU A 200 3.65 4.36 -1.86
CA GLU A 200 2.38 4.69 -1.23
C GLU A 200 1.37 5.15 -2.30
N LEU A 201 0.24 4.45 -2.40
CA LEU A 201 -0.79 4.72 -3.39
C LEU A 201 -2.05 5.31 -2.75
N ALA A 202 -2.55 6.38 -3.36
CA ALA A 202 -3.89 6.89 -3.13
C ALA A 202 -4.92 5.98 -3.82
N LEU A 203 -5.89 5.47 -3.06
CA LEU A 203 -7.06 4.79 -3.63
C LEU A 203 -8.18 5.78 -3.88
N PRO A 204 -9.02 5.71 -4.94
CA PRO A 204 -10.22 6.52 -5.00
C PRO A 204 -11.10 6.26 -3.75
N GLY A 205 -11.95 7.23 -3.37
CA GLY A 205 -12.73 7.07 -2.14
C GLY A 205 -13.76 5.94 -2.22
N GLY A 206 -14.29 5.55 -1.06
CA GLY A 206 -15.24 4.45 -0.93
C GLY A 206 -14.63 3.10 -0.52
N TYR A 207 -13.30 3.00 -0.43
CA TYR A 207 -12.63 1.85 0.21
C TYR A 207 -12.47 2.07 1.72
N ASP A 208 -12.73 1.01 2.47
CA ASP A 208 -12.68 0.99 3.92
C ASP A 208 -12.14 -0.36 4.42
N TYR A 209 -11.48 -0.34 5.58
CA TYR A 209 -11.04 -1.51 6.31
C TYR A 209 -11.84 -1.64 7.60
N GLY A 210 -12.70 -2.66 7.69
CA GLY A 210 -13.54 -2.85 8.89
C GLY A 210 -14.45 -1.66 9.21
N GLY A 211 -14.75 -0.78 8.25
CA GLY A 211 -15.49 0.47 8.44
C GLY A 211 -14.64 1.71 8.68
N LEU A 212 -13.30 1.61 8.69
CA LEU A 212 -12.41 2.76 8.71
C LEU A 212 -12.01 3.15 7.28
N PRO A 213 -12.22 4.40 6.85
CA PRO A 213 -11.78 4.85 5.53
C PRO A 213 -10.30 4.59 5.29
N ILE A 214 -9.95 4.02 4.13
CA ILE A 214 -8.56 3.82 3.71
C ILE A 214 -8.07 5.11 3.05
N ARG A 215 -7.00 5.69 3.60
CA ARG A 215 -6.37 6.90 3.07
C ARG A 215 -5.36 6.57 1.99
N SER A 216 -4.57 5.54 2.20
CA SER A 216 -3.55 5.09 1.29
C SER A 216 -3.13 3.68 1.64
N VAL A 217 -2.42 3.06 0.71
CA VAL A 217 -1.90 1.71 0.87
C VAL A 217 -0.47 1.65 0.36
N GLN A 218 0.29 0.69 0.88
CA GLN A 218 1.59 0.37 0.32
C GLN A 218 1.78 -1.13 0.33
N LEU A 219 2.22 -1.67 -0.79
CA LEU A 219 2.75 -3.02 -0.87
C LEU A 219 4.24 -2.98 -0.58
N SER A 220 4.70 -3.91 0.23
CA SER A 220 6.12 -4.12 0.46
C SER A 220 6.48 -5.58 0.22
N GLU A 221 7.70 -5.83 -0.24
CA GLU A 221 8.28 -7.15 -0.40
C GLU A 221 9.03 -7.63 0.87
N VAL A 222 9.23 -6.74 1.84
CA VAL A 222 9.96 -7.05 3.08
C VAL A 222 9.27 -8.16 3.87
N ASP A 223 10.09 -9.03 4.48
CA ASP A 223 9.66 -10.21 5.22
C ASP A 223 8.62 -11.04 4.45
N GLY A 224 8.90 -11.34 3.17
CA GLY A 224 8.00 -12.16 2.37
C GLY A 224 6.77 -11.47 1.82
N GLY A 225 6.67 -10.17 2.07
CA GLY A 225 5.69 -9.28 1.52
C GLY A 225 4.46 -9.10 2.38
N PHE A 226 3.95 -7.86 2.36
CA PHE A 226 2.75 -7.48 3.07
C PHE A 226 2.06 -6.28 2.41
N LEU A 227 0.79 -6.10 2.76
CA LEU A 227 0.00 -4.93 2.41
C LEU A 227 -0.21 -4.08 3.66
N ALA A 228 0.31 -2.85 3.65
CA ALA A 228 0.05 -1.84 4.65
C ALA A 228 -1.16 -0.99 4.24
N LEU A 229 -2.08 -0.77 5.18
CA LEU A 229 -3.23 0.10 5.00
C LEU A 229 -3.17 1.22 6.04
N PHE A 230 -3.07 2.46 5.55
CA PHE A 230 -3.21 3.65 6.37
C PHE A 230 -4.67 4.05 6.38
N VAL A 231 -5.29 4.03 7.55
CA VAL A 231 -6.72 4.22 7.74
C VAL A 231 -7.00 5.37 8.68
N ASP A 232 -8.17 5.98 8.57
CA ASP A 232 -8.62 7.02 9.48
C ASP A 232 -8.99 6.41 10.85
N GLY A 233 -8.03 6.25 11.74
CA GLY A 233 -8.26 5.69 13.08
C GLY A 233 -7.02 5.75 13.97
N ASP A 234 -7.26 5.86 15.28
CA ASP A 234 -6.21 5.61 16.27
C ASP A 234 -5.97 4.09 16.42
N ALA A 235 -4.97 3.73 17.22
CA ALA A 235 -4.62 2.32 17.46
C ALA A 235 -5.79 1.49 18.02
N ALA A 236 -6.69 2.08 18.82
CA ALA A 236 -7.83 1.38 19.42
C ALA A 236 -8.94 1.12 18.38
N ALA A 237 -9.23 2.11 17.54
CA ALA A 237 -10.14 1.98 16.41
C ALA A 237 -9.62 0.94 15.41
N ILE A 238 -8.32 0.97 15.10
CA ILE A 238 -7.69 -0.01 14.20
C ILE A 238 -7.78 -1.42 14.79
N LYS A 239 -7.46 -1.64 16.06
CA LYS A 239 -7.64 -2.95 16.72
C LYS A 239 -9.07 -3.46 16.63
N SER A 240 -10.06 -2.57 16.78
CA SER A 240 -11.48 -2.91 16.67
C SER A 240 -11.87 -3.27 15.23
N ALA A 241 -11.37 -2.52 14.25
CA ALA A 241 -11.57 -2.80 12.83
C ALA A 241 -10.95 -4.15 12.42
N ILE A 242 -9.75 -4.46 12.90
CA ILE A 242 -9.09 -5.76 12.69
C ILE A 242 -9.97 -6.88 13.23
N LYS A 243 -10.44 -6.79 14.49
CA LYS A 243 -11.33 -7.81 15.07
C LYS A 243 -12.61 -8.02 14.24
N LYS A 244 -13.17 -6.95 13.69
CA LYS A 244 -14.38 -6.99 12.85
C LYS A 244 -14.11 -7.64 11.49
N ALA A 245 -13.00 -7.28 10.84
CA ALA A 245 -12.62 -7.79 9.53
C ALA A 245 -12.09 -9.24 9.58
N GLN A 246 -11.33 -9.60 10.63
CA GLN A 246 -10.74 -10.93 10.81
C GLN A 246 -11.76 -12.06 10.88
N ARG A 247 -12.96 -11.81 11.43
CA ARG A 247 -14.04 -12.82 11.47
C ARG A 247 -14.43 -13.36 10.10
N LYS A 248 -14.07 -12.67 9.02
CA LYS A 248 -14.36 -13.04 7.64
C LYS A 248 -13.08 -13.28 6.82
N SER A 249 -11.89 -13.20 7.45
CA SER A 249 -10.60 -13.18 6.75
C SER A 249 -9.93 -14.54 6.73
N SER A 250 -9.35 -14.88 5.59
CA SER A 250 -8.43 -16.01 5.44
C SER A 250 -6.96 -15.62 5.60
N SER A 251 -6.62 -14.33 5.68
CA SER A 251 -5.26 -13.81 5.87
C SER A 251 -5.11 -13.12 7.23
N ALA A 252 -3.87 -12.98 7.70
CA ALA A 252 -3.61 -12.37 9.00
C ALA A 252 -3.50 -10.86 8.86
N ALA A 253 -4.20 -10.16 9.76
CA ALA A 253 -4.16 -8.72 9.88
C ALA A 253 -3.71 -8.36 11.29
N MET A 254 -2.74 -7.46 11.43
CA MET A 254 -2.24 -6.99 12.71
C MET A 254 -2.10 -5.47 12.72
N LEU A 255 -2.12 -4.90 13.93
CA LEU A 255 -1.76 -3.50 14.12
C LEU A 255 -0.24 -3.42 14.18
N SER A 256 0.35 -2.58 13.34
CA SER A 256 1.78 -2.24 13.35
C SER A 256 1.96 -0.73 13.40
N LYS A 257 3.20 -0.29 13.64
CA LYS A 257 3.55 1.13 13.63
C LYS A 257 4.74 1.41 12.72
N VAL A 258 4.71 2.58 12.09
CA VAL A 258 5.82 3.05 11.26
C VAL A 258 7.09 3.14 12.10
N GLY A 259 8.19 2.60 11.58
CA GLY A 259 9.50 2.60 12.24
C GLY A 259 9.71 1.47 13.27
N GLU A 260 8.66 0.75 13.69
CA GLU A 260 8.82 -0.48 14.48
C GLU A 260 9.08 -1.69 13.57
N SER A 261 8.26 -1.87 12.54
CA SER A 261 8.37 -3.02 11.61
C SER A 261 8.91 -2.64 10.24
N TYR A 262 8.54 -1.45 9.75
CA TYR A 262 8.97 -0.96 8.45
C TYR A 262 8.94 0.57 8.43
N PRO A 263 10.00 1.25 7.95
CA PRO A 263 9.96 2.68 7.73
C PRO A 263 9.13 2.99 6.49
N PHE A 264 8.17 3.91 6.61
CA PHE A 264 7.42 4.43 5.48
C PHE A 264 7.91 5.86 5.20
N PRO A 265 8.51 6.12 4.03
CA PRO A 265 8.96 7.45 3.66
C PRO A 265 7.85 8.48 3.82
N GLY A 266 8.15 9.60 4.46
CA GLY A 266 7.18 10.67 4.72
C GLY A 266 6.08 10.32 5.74
N LYS A 267 6.22 9.25 6.53
CA LYS A 267 5.32 8.97 7.65
C LYS A 267 6.05 9.15 8.98
N PRO A 268 5.42 9.78 9.99
CA PRO A 268 6.02 9.89 11.31
C PRO A 268 6.14 8.53 11.98
N ASN A 269 7.25 8.30 12.66
CA ASN A 269 7.44 7.12 13.51
C ASN A 269 6.30 7.00 14.53
N GLY A 270 5.85 5.76 14.78
CA GLY A 270 4.75 5.47 15.68
C GLY A 270 3.35 5.61 15.07
N LEU A 271 3.21 6.12 13.83
CA LEU A 271 1.92 6.15 13.14
C LEU A 271 1.36 4.73 12.99
N PRO A 272 0.14 4.44 13.48
CA PRO A 272 -0.44 3.10 13.40
C PRO A 272 -0.96 2.80 11.98
N TYR A 273 -0.81 1.56 11.56
CA TYR A 273 -1.37 1.05 10.30
C TYR A 273 -1.81 -0.41 10.45
N VAL A 274 -2.67 -0.87 9.52
CA VAL A 274 -3.02 -2.29 9.42
C VAL A 274 -2.01 -2.98 8.52
N GLN A 275 -1.35 -4.02 9.03
CA GLN A 275 -0.48 -4.88 8.25
C GLN A 275 -1.23 -6.18 7.91
N CYS A 276 -1.51 -6.40 6.63
CA CYS A 276 -2.01 -7.67 6.12
C CYS A 276 -0.85 -8.53 5.61
N ARG A 277 -0.73 -9.77 6.08
CA ARG A 277 0.20 -10.78 5.55
C ARG A 277 -0.57 -12.00 5.04
N SER A 278 -0.05 -12.65 4.00
CA SER A 278 -0.58 -13.95 3.59
C SER A 278 -0.27 -14.99 4.68
N LYS A 279 -1.08 -16.05 4.81
CA LYS A 279 -0.84 -17.10 5.81
C LYS A 279 0.46 -17.88 5.56
N ALA A 280 0.88 -18.02 4.30
CA ALA A 280 2.13 -18.68 3.95
C ALA A 280 3.33 -17.93 4.53
N VAL A 281 3.37 -16.61 4.31
CA VAL A 281 4.38 -15.68 4.82
C VAL A 281 4.40 -15.67 6.36
N GLN A 282 3.23 -15.69 7.01
CA GLN A 282 3.15 -15.70 8.47
C GLN A 282 3.71 -17.00 9.09
N ASN A 283 3.57 -18.13 8.42
CA ASN A 283 4.07 -19.42 8.90
C ASN A 283 5.54 -19.68 8.52
N GLY A 284 6.24 -18.69 7.96
CA GLY A 284 7.64 -18.83 7.52
C GLY A 284 7.81 -19.82 6.37
N LEU A 285 6.73 -20.12 5.63
CA LEU A 285 6.78 -20.94 4.42
C LEU A 285 7.13 -20.00 3.27
N TYR A 286 8.44 -19.92 2.97
CA TYR A 286 9.00 -19.27 1.78
C TYR A 286 9.48 -20.31 0.80
#